data_AF-A0A372KPH0-F1
#
_entry.id   AF-A0A372KPH0-F1
#
_cell.length_a   1.000
_cell.length_b   1.000
_cell.length_c   1.000
_cell.angle_alpha   90.00
_cell.angle_beta   90.00
_cell.angle_gamma   90.00
#
_symmetry.space_group_name_H-M   'P 1'
#
loop_
_entity.id
_entity.type
_entity.pdbx_description
1 polymer ?
#
loop_
_entity_poly.entity_id
_entity_poly.type
_entity_poly.pdbx_seq_one_letter_code
_entity_poly.pdbx_strand_id
1 'polypeptide(L)'
;MVKQQTDYQSDDLMADSLQIENYLKQGRSCHLYTVRLGIEDGISSYLERYRLASPQQKFKIFLFSTFYGEKIQRFLEEIRGKQYV
;
A
#
# COMPACT_ATOMS: atom_id res chain seq x y z
N MET A 1 -10.67 6.29 -25.58
CA MET A 1 -10.95 6.81 -24.22
C MET A 1 -10.56 5.84 -23.11
N VAL A 2 -10.74 4.50 -23.28
CA VAL A 2 -10.33 3.51 -22.25
C VAL A 2 -8.84 3.55 -21.90
N LYS A 3 -7.94 3.66 -22.90
CA LYS A 3 -6.47 3.68 -22.69
C LYS A 3 -5.98 4.80 -21.76
N GLN A 4 -6.58 5.99 -21.83
CA GLN A 4 -6.17 7.14 -21.00
C GLN A 4 -6.60 6.98 -19.54
N GLN A 5 -7.77 6.38 -19.27
CA GLN A 5 -8.18 6.06 -17.89
C GLN A 5 -7.27 5.00 -17.27
N THR A 6 -6.81 4.02 -18.04
CA THR A 6 -5.93 2.96 -17.53
C THR A 6 -4.52 3.47 -17.22
N ASP A 7 -3.98 4.39 -18.04
CA ASP A 7 -2.68 5.03 -17.77
C ASP A 7 -2.74 5.99 -16.58
N TYR A 8 -3.80 6.81 -16.47
CA TYR A 8 -3.97 7.73 -15.34
C TYR A 8 -4.05 6.99 -14.00
N GLN A 9 -4.78 5.87 -13.96
CA GLN A 9 -4.84 4.99 -12.80
C GLN A 9 -3.50 4.30 -12.47
N SER A 10 -2.59 4.18 -13.45
CA SER A 10 -1.26 3.61 -13.24
C SER A 10 -0.32 4.57 -12.52
N ASP A 11 -0.36 5.85 -12.87
CA ASP A 11 0.49 6.88 -12.26
C ASP A 11 0.03 7.18 -10.82
N ASP A 12 -1.29 7.23 -10.60
CA ASP A 12 -1.86 7.36 -9.25
C ASP A 12 -1.47 6.18 -8.35
N LEU A 13 -1.55 4.95 -8.86
CA LEU A 13 -1.16 3.76 -8.10
C LEU A 13 0.35 3.74 -7.79
N MET A 14 1.18 4.24 -8.70
CA MET A 14 2.62 4.41 -8.43
C MET A 14 2.86 5.46 -7.35
N ALA A 15 2.25 6.64 -7.44
CA ALA A 15 2.42 7.70 -6.45
C ALA A 15 1.97 7.24 -5.06
N ASP A 16 0.84 6.55 -5.00
CA ASP A 16 0.32 6.02 -3.74
C ASP A 16 1.25 4.96 -3.13
N SER A 17 1.97 4.18 -3.94
CA SER A 17 2.93 3.18 -3.43
C SER A 17 4.01 3.83 -2.55
N LEU A 18 4.49 5.02 -2.92
CA LEU A 18 5.46 5.81 -2.15
C LEU A 18 4.85 6.35 -0.87
N GLN A 19 3.59 6.79 -0.92
CA GLN A 19 2.87 7.23 0.26
C GLN A 19 2.65 6.09 1.25
N ILE A 20 2.33 4.89 0.76
CA ILE A 20 2.20 3.70 1.61
C ILE A 20 3.51 3.40 2.33
N GLU A 21 4.67 3.51 1.68
CA GLU A 21 5.94 3.34 2.40
C GLU A 21 6.12 4.32 3.55
N ASN A 22 5.71 5.57 3.35
CA ASN A 22 5.76 6.58 4.41
C ASN A 22 4.83 6.21 5.56
N TYR A 23 3.64 5.69 5.28
CA TYR A 23 2.75 5.17 6.31
C TYR A 23 3.33 3.98 7.07
N LEU A 24 4.01 3.05 6.41
CA LEU A 24 4.71 1.94 7.09
C LEU A 24 5.77 2.45 8.07
N LYS A 25 6.57 3.44 7.64
CA LYS A 25 7.58 4.07 8.49
C LYS A 25 6.92 4.76 9.69
N GLN A 26 5.86 5.53 9.46
CA GLN A 26 5.12 6.23 10.51
C GLN A 26 4.43 5.28 11.49
N GLY A 27 3.82 4.19 11.02
CA GLY A 27 3.13 3.22 11.88
C GLY A 27 4.06 2.46 12.84
N ARG A 28 5.34 2.35 12.48
CA ARG A 28 6.38 1.80 13.37
C ARG A 28 6.82 2.77 14.46
N SER A 29 6.77 4.08 14.20
CA SER A 29 7.29 5.11 15.11
C SER A 29 6.19 5.85 15.90
N CYS A 30 4.95 5.84 15.42
CA CYS A 30 3.83 6.54 16.04
C CYS A 30 2.84 5.54 16.68
N HIS A 31 2.63 5.69 17.98
CA HIS A 31 1.73 4.84 18.77
C HIS A 31 0.36 5.47 19.01
N LEU A 32 0.10 6.68 18.48
CA LEU A 32 -1.20 7.32 18.59
C LEU A 32 -2.25 6.52 17.82
N TYR A 33 -3.31 6.12 18.51
CA TYR A 33 -4.34 5.23 17.97
C TYR A 33 -5.01 5.82 16.71
N THR A 34 -5.35 7.11 16.71
CA THR A 34 -5.96 7.79 15.56
C THR A 34 -5.05 7.77 14.32
N VAL A 35 -3.74 7.95 14.51
CA VAL A 35 -2.77 7.91 13.39
C VAL A 35 -2.67 6.49 12.83
N ARG A 36 -2.64 5.47 13.71
CA ARG A 36 -2.62 4.07 13.30
C ARG A 36 -3.87 3.68 12.51
N LEU A 37 -5.06 4.11 12.93
CA LEU A 37 -6.31 3.86 12.20
C LEU A 37 -6.29 4.50 10.80
N GLY A 38 -5.84 5.75 10.69
CA GLY A 38 -5.72 6.41 9.38
C GLY A 38 -4.72 5.72 8.46
N ILE A 39 -3.59 5.26 9.01
CA ILE A 39 -2.59 4.47 8.28
C ILE A 39 -3.19 3.14 7.81
N GLU A 40 -3.91 2.43 8.68
CA GLU A 40 -4.54 1.14 8.34
C GLU A 40 -5.55 1.28 7.21
N ASP A 41 -6.40 2.30 7.25
CA ASP A 41 -7.40 2.58 6.22
C ASP A 41 -6.72 2.89 4.87
N GLY A 42 -5.72 3.79 4.88
CA GLY A 42 -4.96 4.14 3.69
C GLY A 42 -4.25 2.94 3.05
N ILE A 43 -3.60 2.10 3.86
CA ILE A 43 -2.94 0.89 3.39
C ILE A 43 -3.94 -0.13 2.84
N SER A 44 -5.08 -0.31 3.52
CA SER A 44 -6.13 -1.26 3.09
C SER A 44 -6.71 -0.86 1.74
N SER A 45 -7.07 0.42 1.57
CA SER A 45 -7.57 0.98 0.30
C SER A 45 -6.56 0.82 -0.85
N TYR A 46 -5.28 1.06 -0.58
CA TYR A 46 -4.23 0.84 -1.57
C TYR A 46 -4.09 -0.63 -1.97
N LEU A 47 -4.12 -1.56 -1.00
CA LEU A 47 -3.97 -2.99 -1.28
C LEU A 47 -5.07 -3.52 -2.21
N GLU A 48 -6.31 -3.07 -2.05
CA GLU A 48 -7.41 -3.46 -2.94
C GLU A 48 -7.14 -3.03 -4.39
N ARG A 49 -6.66 -1.79 -4.60
CA ARG A 49 -6.28 -1.31 -5.94
C ARG A 49 -5.06 -2.04 -6.48
N TYR A 50 -4.05 -2.28 -5.64
CA TYR A 50 -2.85 -3.03 -6.02
C TYR A 50 -3.17 -4.47 -6.43
N ARG A 51 -4.12 -5.14 -5.77
CA ARG A 51 -4.55 -6.51 -6.12
C ARG A 51 -5.08 -6.58 -7.55
N LEU A 52 -5.87 -5.59 -7.96
CA LEU A 52 -6.44 -5.47 -9.30
C LEU A 52 -5.43 -5.02 -10.37
N ALA A 53 -4.26 -4.52 -9.96
CA ALA A 53 -3.24 -4.05 -10.88
C ALA A 53 -2.67 -5.18 -11.74
N SER A 54 -2.38 -4.86 -13.01
CA SER A 54 -1.74 -5.79 -13.94
C SER A 54 -0.34 -6.18 -13.47
N PRO A 55 0.20 -7.34 -13.89
CA PRO A 55 1.58 -7.72 -13.57
C PRO A 55 2.61 -6.67 -13.97
N GLN A 56 2.40 -5.97 -15.09
CA GLN A 56 3.29 -4.91 -15.57
C GLN A 56 3.29 -3.70 -14.63
N GLN A 57 2.12 -3.30 -14.13
CA GLN A 57 2.00 -2.22 -13.14
C GLN A 57 2.65 -2.62 -11.81
N LYS A 58 2.39 -3.84 -11.34
CA LYS A 58 3.02 -4.39 -10.12
C LYS A 58 4.54 -4.42 -10.23
N PHE A 59 5.05 -4.81 -11.40
CA PHE A 59 6.50 -4.80 -11.67
C PHE A 59 7.08 -3.40 -11.69
N LYS A 60 6.41 -2.42 -12.31
CA LYS A 60 6.84 -1.01 -12.23
C LYS A 60 6.87 -0.54 -10.77
N ILE A 61 5.82 -0.79 -10.00
CA ILE A 61 5.75 -0.42 -8.57
C ILE A 61 6.93 -1.01 -7.80
N PHE A 62 7.23 -2.29 -8.02
CA PHE A 62 8.40 -2.96 -7.43
C PHE A 62 9.74 -2.31 -7.82
N LEU A 63 9.88 -1.78 -9.04
CA LEU A 63 11.12 -1.12 -9.46
C LEU A 63 11.32 0.24 -8.79
N PHE A 64 10.24 0.97 -8.50
CA PHE A 64 10.30 2.36 -8.04
C PHE A 64 9.90 2.55 -6.57
N SER A 65 9.50 1.48 -5.89
CA SER A 65 9.25 1.44 -4.45
C SER A 65 9.68 0.09 -3.88
N THR A 66 9.99 0.06 -2.59
CA THR A 66 10.13 -1.14 -1.75
C THR A 66 8.80 -1.84 -1.44
N PHE A 67 7.71 -1.43 -2.12
CA PHE A 67 6.39 -2.01 -1.97
C PHE A 67 6.32 -3.42 -2.57
N TYR A 68 5.92 -4.41 -1.77
CA TYR A 68 5.44 -5.70 -2.26
C TYR A 68 4.30 -6.22 -1.37
N GLY A 69 3.24 -6.75 -1.98
CA GLY A 69 1.96 -6.99 -1.31
C GLY A 69 2.04 -7.84 -0.04
N GLU A 70 2.82 -8.91 -0.04
CA GLU A 70 2.97 -9.80 1.13
C GLU A 70 3.59 -9.10 2.36
N LYS A 71 4.54 -8.18 2.17
CA LYS A 71 5.15 -7.40 3.28
C LYS A 71 4.12 -6.60 4.04
N ILE A 72 3.19 -6.02 3.28
CA ILE A 72 2.21 -5.06 3.76
C ILE A 72 1.08 -5.78 4.44
N GLN A 73 0.67 -6.92 3.88
CA GLN A 73 -0.31 -7.79 4.51
C GLN A 73 0.17 -8.23 5.91
N ARG A 74 1.45 -8.65 6.03
CA ARG A 74 2.05 -8.95 7.34
C ARG A 74 2.04 -7.74 8.28
N PHE A 75 2.40 -6.55 7.79
CA PHE A 75 2.37 -5.33 8.59
C PHE A 75 0.97 -4.98 9.11
N LEU A 76 -0.07 -5.16 8.29
CA LEU A 76 -1.45 -4.95 8.71
C LEU A 76 -1.88 -5.96 9.78
N GLU A 77 -1.47 -7.21 9.64
CA GLU A 77 -1.73 -8.26 10.64
C GLU A 77 -1.06 -7.92 11.98
N GLU A 78 0.18 -7.42 11.94
CA GLU A 78 0.93 -6.93 13.11
C GLU A 78 0.23 -5.74 13.80
N ILE A 79 -0.19 -4.71 13.04
CA ILE A 79 -0.91 -3.55 13.61
C ILE A 79 -2.23 -3.97 14.25
N ARG A 80 -2.94 -4.93 13.65
CA ARG A 80 -4.22 -5.46 14.16
C ARG A 80 -4.05 -6.37 15.38
N GLY A 81 -2.82 -6.64 15.82
CA GLY A 81 -2.54 -7.54 16.94
C GLY A 81 -2.80 -9.02 16.63
N LYS A 82 -2.90 -9.40 15.36
CA LYS A 82 -3.01 -10.80 14.94
C LYS A 82 -1.61 -11.37 14.73
N GLN A 83 -0.90 -11.66 15.81
CA GLN A 83 0.33 -12.45 15.74
C GLN A 83 -0.03 -13.93 15.56
N TYR A 84 0.50 -14.56 14.51
CA TYR A 84 0.54 -16.02 14.41
C TYR A 84 1.49 -16.54 15.49
N VAL A 85 0.95 -17.36 16.42
CA VAL A 85 1.71 -18.27 17.29
C VAL A 85 1.94 -19.57 16.52
#